data_AF-A0A1Y1VDD6-F1
#
_entry.id   AF-A0A1Y1VDD6-F1
#
_cell.length_a   1.000
_cell.length_b   1.000
_cell.length_c   1.000
_cell.angle_alpha   90.00
_cell.angle_beta   90.00
_cell.angle_gamma   90.00
#
_symmetry.space_group_name_H-M   'P 1'
#
loop_
_entity.id
_entity.type
_entity.pdbx_description
1 polymer ?
#
loop_
_entity_poly.entity_id
_entity_poly.type
_entity_poly.pdbx_seq_one_letter_code
_entity_poly.pdbx_strand_id
1 'polypeptide(L)'
;MDQTKEAFRKYLENNGIIDALTKVLVGLYEESEKPENPLDFIKQFLGGPSEIDIEALKAENEELRRKVEDLESELAQYKQNESDENELRGDD
;
A
#
# COMPACT_ATOMS: atom_id res chain seq x y z
N MET A 1 6.61 38.79 -10.96
CA MET A 1 5.39 37.94 -10.82
C MET A 1 5.30 36.91 -11.93
N ASP A 2 5.54 37.25 -13.20
CA ASP A 2 5.43 36.27 -14.30
C ASP A 2 6.47 35.16 -14.25
N GLN A 3 7.74 35.46 -13.92
CA GLN A 3 8.76 34.41 -13.75
C GLN A 3 8.39 33.39 -12.66
N THR A 4 7.74 33.83 -11.57
CA THR A 4 7.30 32.94 -10.49
C THR A 4 6.14 32.05 -10.93
N LYS A 5 5.18 32.60 -11.71
CA LYS A 5 4.08 31.83 -12.28
C LYS A 5 4.56 30.82 -13.32
N GLU A 6 5.50 31.21 -14.16
CA GLU A 6 6.07 30.34 -15.17
C GLU A 6 6.89 29.20 -14.55
N ALA A 7 7.69 29.49 -13.51
CA ALA A 7 8.41 28.48 -12.76
C ALA A 7 7.44 27.48 -12.09
N PHE A 8 6.32 27.95 -11.54
CA PHE A 8 5.30 27.08 -10.96
C PHE A 8 4.61 26.21 -12.03
N ARG A 9 4.27 26.77 -13.19
CA ARG A 9 3.72 25.97 -14.30
C ARG A 9 4.68 24.88 -14.76
N LYS A 10 5.95 25.23 -15.00
CA LYS A 10 7.01 24.27 -15.34
C LYS A 10 7.18 23.20 -14.28
N TYR A 11 7.09 23.56 -13.01
CA TYR A 11 7.11 22.59 -11.92
C TYR A 11 5.95 21.59 -12.03
N LEU A 12 4.72 22.06 -12.23
CA LEU A 12 3.56 21.17 -12.39
C LEU A 12 3.68 20.27 -13.62
N GLU A 13 4.15 20.82 -14.74
CA GLU A 13 4.37 20.08 -15.99
C GLU A 13 5.47 19.02 -15.83
N ASN A 14 6.64 19.39 -15.29
CA ASN A 14 7.78 18.49 -15.12
C ASN A 14 7.50 17.34 -14.14
N ASN A 15 6.60 17.55 -13.18
CA ASN A 15 6.19 16.51 -12.23
C ASN A 15 4.93 15.74 -12.69
N GLY A 16 4.45 15.98 -13.92
CA GLY A 16 3.31 15.24 -14.49
C GLY A 16 1.94 15.58 -13.86
N ILE A 17 1.85 16.61 -13.03
CA ILE A 17 0.62 16.99 -12.32
C ILE A 17 -0.45 17.45 -13.32
N ILE A 18 -0.04 18.21 -14.34
CA ILE A 18 -0.96 18.69 -15.39
C ILE A 18 -1.56 17.52 -16.18
N ASP A 19 -0.73 16.53 -16.55
CA ASP A 19 -1.18 15.34 -17.28
C ASP A 19 -2.16 14.50 -16.43
N ALA A 20 -1.85 14.28 -15.15
CA ALA A 20 -2.73 13.56 -14.23
C ALA A 20 -4.09 14.25 -14.07
N LEU A 21 -4.12 15.57 -13.82
CA LEU A 21 -5.37 16.34 -13.72
C LEU A 21 -6.15 16.33 -15.03
N THR A 22 -5.45 16.40 -16.16
CA THR A 22 -6.09 16.34 -17.49
C THR A 22 -6.78 14.99 -17.70
N LYS A 23 -6.11 13.88 -17.38
CA LYS A 23 -6.69 12.53 -17.50
C LYS A 23 -7.94 12.34 -16.64
N VAL A 24 -7.96 12.88 -15.42
CA VAL A 24 -9.15 12.85 -14.55
C VAL A 24 -10.32 13.56 -15.20
N LEU A 25 -10.09 14.77 -15.73
CA LEU A 25 -11.12 15.60 -16.34
C LEU A 25 -11.63 14.98 -17.65
N VAL A 26 -10.73 14.37 -18.44
CA VAL A 26 -11.10 13.59 -19.62
C VAL A 26 -11.95 12.39 -19.21
N GLY A 27 -11.54 11.60 -18.21
CA GLY A 27 -12.34 10.48 -17.71
C GLY A 27 -13.73 10.91 -17.25
N LEU A 28 -13.84 12.02 -16.51
CA LEU A 28 -15.13 12.56 -16.07
C LEU A 28 -16.01 13.04 -17.25
N TYR A 29 -15.41 13.49 -18.34
CA TYR A 29 -16.11 13.83 -19.57
C TYR A 29 -16.50 12.58 -20.38
N GLU A 30 -15.62 11.57 -20.33
CA GLU A 30 -15.72 10.18 -20.80
C GLU A 30 -17.01 9.48 -20.35
N GLU A 31 -17.37 9.71 -19.09
CA GLU A 31 -18.44 8.98 -18.40
C GLU A 31 -19.80 9.16 -19.07
N SER A 32 -20.36 8.03 -19.50
CA SER A 32 -21.67 7.96 -20.15
C SER A 32 -22.81 8.43 -19.22
N GLU A 33 -22.67 8.19 -17.92
CA GLU A 33 -23.54 8.70 -16.88
C GLU A 33 -22.70 9.54 -15.92
N LYS A 34 -23.01 10.84 -15.80
CA LYS A 34 -22.26 11.70 -14.89
C LYS A 34 -22.46 11.23 -13.45
N PRO A 35 -21.38 11.09 -12.67
CA PRO A 35 -21.49 10.70 -11.27
C PRO A 35 -22.31 11.74 -10.51
N GLU A 36 -23.17 11.28 -9.61
CA GLU A 36 -23.97 12.14 -8.72
C GLU A 36 -23.07 13.04 -7.86
N ASN A 37 -21.89 12.55 -7.48
CA ASN A 37 -20.85 13.32 -6.81
C ASN A 37 -19.53 13.36 -7.61
N PRO A 38 -19.33 14.38 -8.47
CA PRO A 38 -18.11 14.52 -9.25
C PRO A 38 -16.84 14.70 -8.42
N LEU A 39 -16.93 15.23 -7.21
CA LEU A 39 -15.77 15.41 -6.34
C LEU A 39 -15.24 14.06 -5.83
N ASP A 40 -16.13 13.10 -5.58
CA ASP A 40 -15.71 11.76 -5.15
C ASP A 40 -15.06 10.97 -6.29
N PHE A 41 -15.59 11.10 -7.52
CA PHE A 41 -14.94 10.58 -8.73
C PHE A 41 -13.49 11.09 -8.87
N ILE A 42 -13.29 12.41 -8.71
CA ILE A 42 -11.96 13.02 -8.82
C ILE A 42 -11.01 12.48 -7.73
N LYS A 43 -11.49 12.33 -6.48
CA LYS A 43 -10.68 11.78 -5.38
C LYS A 43 -10.24 10.34 -5.69
N GLN A 44 -11.17 9.49 -6.13
CA GLN A 44 -10.89 8.10 -6.47
C GLN A 44 -9.88 8.01 -7.64
N PHE A 45 -10.08 8.80 -8.69
CA PHE A 45 -9.23 8.77 -9.89
C PHE A 45 -7.79 9.25 -9.62
N LEU A 46 -7.61 10.25 -8.74
CA LEU A 46 -6.29 10.77 -8.37
C LEU A 46 -5.55 9.90 -7.33
N GLY A 47 -6.11 8.75 -6.94
CA GLY A 47 -5.55 7.93 -5.87
C GLY A 47 -5.67 8.60 -4.50
N GLY A 48 -6.54 9.62 -4.36
CA GLY A 48 -7.01 10.03 -3.06
C GLY A 48 -7.65 8.80 -2.41
N PRO A 49 -7.44 8.57 -1.10
CA PRO A 49 -7.86 7.33 -0.46
C PRO A 49 -9.37 7.16 -0.65
N SER A 50 -9.79 6.33 -1.61
CA SER A 50 -11.09 5.69 -1.62
C SER A 50 -10.97 4.53 -0.64
N GLU A 51 -10.77 4.85 0.65
CA GLU A 51 -10.25 3.90 1.63
C GLU A 51 -8.94 3.26 1.09
N ILE A 52 -7.78 3.74 1.56
CA ILE A 52 -6.76 2.73 1.86
C ILE A 52 -7.54 1.70 2.67
N ASP A 53 -7.66 0.47 2.20
CA ASP A 53 -8.44 -0.57 2.84
C ASP A 53 -7.71 -0.92 4.13
N ILE A 54 -7.83 -0.02 5.11
CA ILE A 54 -7.16 -0.04 6.39
C ILE A 54 -7.60 -1.31 7.11
N GLU A 55 -8.82 -1.79 6.83
CA GLU A 55 -9.28 -3.09 7.29
C GLU A 55 -8.52 -4.24 6.63
N ALA A 56 -8.37 -4.28 5.31
CA ALA A 56 -7.55 -5.30 4.65
C ALA A 56 -6.07 -5.25 5.09
N LEU A 57 -5.48 -4.06 5.20
CA LEU A 57 -4.10 -3.91 5.68
C LEU A 57 -3.95 -4.31 7.16
N LYS A 58 -4.95 -4.05 8.00
CA LYS A 58 -4.95 -4.53 9.40
C LYS A 58 -5.10 -6.05 9.46
N ALA A 59 -5.98 -6.62 8.66
CA ALA A 59 -6.17 -8.07 8.58
C ALA A 59 -4.89 -8.77 8.10
N GLU A 60 -4.24 -8.25 7.06
CA GLU A 60 -2.95 -8.76 6.57
C GLU A 60 -1.86 -8.62 7.65
N ASN A 61 -1.82 -7.49 8.38
CA ASN A 61 -0.85 -7.32 9.47
C ASN A 61 -1.07 -8.32 10.62
N GLU A 62 -2.33 -8.60 10.96
CA GLU A 62 -2.67 -9.57 12.00
C GLU A 62 -2.30 -11.00 11.57
N GLU A 63 -2.60 -11.37 10.32
CA GLU A 63 -2.23 -12.68 9.77
C GLU A 63 -0.71 -12.87 9.73
N LEU A 64 0.03 -11.86 9.26
CA LEU A 64 1.49 -11.90 9.25
C LEU A 64 2.07 -12.03 10.66
N ARG A 65 1.51 -11.33 11.66
CA ARG A 65 1.93 -11.45 13.05
C ARG A 65 1.71 -12.85 13.61
N ARG A 66 0.55 -13.46 13.36
CA ARG A 66 0.29 -14.85 13.78
C ARG A 66 1.27 -15.82 13.14
N LYS A 67 1.52 -15.66 11.84
CA LYS A 67 2.47 -16.53 11.12
C LYS A 67 3.90 -16.40 11.64
N VAL A 68 4.31 -15.20 12.04
CA VAL A 68 5.61 -14.99 12.70
C VAL A 68 5.65 -15.72 14.04
N GLU A 69 4.61 -15.60 14.87
CA GLU A 69 4.54 -16.27 16.17
C GLU A 69 4.56 -17.81 16.04
N ASP A 70 3.80 -18.36 15.08
CA ASP A 70 3.78 -19.80 14.80
C ASP A 70 5.17 -20.30 14.36
N LEU A 71 5.81 -19.60 13.42
CA LEU A 71 7.16 -19.96 12.94
C LEU A 71 8.22 -19.82 14.03
N GLU A 72 8.11 -18.80 14.90
CA GLU A 72 9.00 -18.65 16.05
C GLU A 72 8.83 -19.80 17.06
N SER A 73 7.60 -20.26 17.28
CA SER A 73 7.30 -21.42 18.14
C SER A 73 7.85 -22.71 17.55
N GLU A 74 7.64 -22.96 16.25
CA GLU A 74 8.19 -24.13 15.55
C GLU A 74 9.72 -24.14 15.61
N LEU A 75 10.37 -22.99 15.37
CA LEU A 75 11.81 -22.86 15.49
C LEU A 75 12.32 -23.13 16.90
N ALA A 76 11.59 -22.70 17.93
CA ALA A 76 11.96 -22.99 19.32
C ALA A 76 11.87 -24.49 19.63
N GLN A 77 10.79 -25.15 19.20
CA GLN A 77 10.60 -26.59 19.36
C GLN A 77 11.67 -27.40 18.61
N TYR A 78 11.97 -27.04 17.36
CA TYR A 78 13.01 -27.71 16.58
C TYR A 78 14.38 -27.61 17.25
N LYS A 79 14.75 -26.43 17.76
CA LYS A 79 16.02 -26.22 18.47
C LYS A 79 16.09 -27.02 19.77
N GLN A 80 14.98 -27.12 20.49
CA GLN A 80 14.90 -27.89 21.73
C GLN A 80 15.01 -29.40 21.46
N ASN A 81 14.31 -29.90 20.44
CA ASN A 81 14.43 -31.30 20.04
C ASN A 81 15.85 -31.64 19.56
N GLU A 82 16.50 -30.73 18.84
CA GLU A 82 17.89 -30.90 18.40
C GLU A 82 18.87 -30.93 19.59
N SER A 83 18.66 -30.09 20.62
CA SER A 83 19.48 -30.15 21.84
C SER A 83 19.26 -31.45 22.61
N ASP A 84 18.01 -31.88 22.77
CA ASP A 84 17.65 -33.08 23.52
C ASP A 84 18.18 -34.35 22.82
N GLU A 85 18.13 -34.41 21.48
CA GLU A 85 18.71 -35.52 20.69
C GLU A 85 20.24 -35.56 20.75
N ASN A 86 20.90 -34.40 20.80
CA ASN A 86 22.36 -34.33 20.84
C ASN A 86 22.91 -34.69 22.23
N GLU A 87 22.16 -34.36 23.30
CA GLU A 87 22.45 -34.83 24.67
C GLU A 87 22.28 -36.35 24.79
N LEU A 88 21.24 -36.95 24.19
CA LEU A 88 21.03 -38.40 24.18
C LEU A 88 22.11 -39.20 23.42
N ARG A 89 22.83 -38.56 22.49
CA ARG A 89 23.90 -39.19 21.71
C ARG A 89 25.29 -39.08 22.34
N GLY A 90 25.45 -38.27 23.38
CA GLY A 90 26.74 -37.98 24.02
C GLY A 90 27.20 -38.99 25.09
N ASP A 91 26.40 -40.02 25.39
CA ASP A 91 26.64 -40.96 26.49
C ASP A 91 27.32 -42.29 26.10
N ASP A 92 27.79 -42.47 24.85
CA ASP A 92 28.60 -43.63 24.40
C ASP A 92 30.09 -43.27 24.15
#